data_AF-A0A4Q5RJY8-F1
#
_entry.id   AF-A0A4Q5RJY8-F1
#
_cell.length_a   1.000
_cell.length_b   1.000
_cell.length_c   1.000
_cell.angle_alpha   90.00
_cell.angle_beta   90.00
_cell.angle_gamma   90.00
#
_symmetry.space_group_name_H-M   'P 1'
#
loop_
_entity.id
_entity.type
_entity.pdbx_description
1 polymer ?
#
loop_
_entity_poly.entity_id
_entity_poly.type
_entity_poly.pdbx_seq_one_letter_code
_entity_poly.pdbx_strand_id
1 'polypeptide(L)' 'MYTPDTVSVDSNKILIVYLSRTSNTKAIAEIIHSNVGGTLMALELQTPYPENYQAIVQQVVRENE' A
#
# COMPACT_ATOMS: atom_id res chain seq x y z
N MET A 1 -18.42 21.81 26.73
CA MET A 1 -18.52 20.96 25.54
C MET A 1 -17.10 20.74 25.03
N TYR A 2 -16.67 19.49 24.83
CA TYR A 2 -15.36 19.19 24.26
C TYR A 2 -15.46 19.25 22.73
N THR A 3 -14.71 20.16 22.11
CA THR A 3 -14.50 20.22 20.66
C THR A 3 -13.15 19.57 20.38
N PRO A 4 -13.10 18.39 19.73
CA PRO A 4 -11.83 17.82 19.34
C PRO A 4 -11.14 18.79 18.37
N ASP A 5 -9.84 19.02 18.60
CA ASP A 5 -9.02 19.77 17.66
C ASP A 5 -9.10 19.06 16.30
N THR A 6 -9.66 19.76 15.32
CA THR A 6 -9.66 19.28 13.94
C THR A 6 -8.24 19.45 13.40
N VAL A 7 -7.41 18.43 13.61
CA VAL A 7 -6.09 18.38 12.98
C VAL A 7 -6.33 18.23 11.48
N SER A 8 -6.29 19.34 10.74
CA SER A 8 -6.33 19.28 9.28
C SER A 8 -5.03 18.65 8.81
N VAL A 9 -5.10 17.39 8.37
CA VAL A 9 -3.94 16.72 7.77
C VAL A 9 -3.68 17.38 6.42
N ASP A 10 -2.53 18.06 6.32
CA ASP A 10 -2.07 18.61 5.05
C ASP A 10 -1.76 17.46 4.09
N SER A 11 -2.52 17.38 3.00
CA SER A 11 -2.34 16.37 1.95
C SER A 11 -0.92 16.33 1.39
N ASN A 12 -0.17 17.44 1.40
CA ASN A 12 1.23 17.46 0.97
C ASN A 12 2.17 16.66 1.88
N LYS A 13 1.72 16.28 3.07
CA LYS A 13 2.47 15.45 4.03
C LYS A 13 2.05 13.98 4.02
N ILE A 14 1.12 13.60 3.13
CA ILE A 14 0.64 12.23 3.01
C ILE A 14 1.45 11.50 1.93
N LEU A 15 2.03 10.35 2.30
CA LEU A 15 2.65 9.39 1.39
C LEU A 15 1.90 8.06 1.47
N ILE A 16 1.38 7.60 0.33
CA ILE A 16 0.71 6.32 0.17
C ILE A 16 1.65 5.39 -0.57
N VAL A 17 2.09 4.32 0.10
CA VAL A 17 2.97 3.29 -0.45
C VAL A 17 2.20 1.99 -0.57
N TYR A 18 2.24 1.33 -1.74
CA TYR A 18 1.54 0.06 -1.94
C TYR A 18 2.37 -0.95 -2.74
N LEU A 19 2.16 -2.23 -2.47
CA LEU A 19 2.64 -3.35 -3.29
C LEU A 19 1.42 -4.07 -3.89
N SER A 20 1.47 -4.42 -5.17
CA SER A 20 0.39 -5.18 -5.80
C SER A 20 0.92 -6.23 -6.77
N ARG A 21 0.42 -7.47 -6.63
CA ARG A 21 0.77 -8.61 -7.50
C ARG A 21 -0.20 -8.79 -8.66
N THR A 22 -1.49 -8.58 -8.40
CA THR A 22 -2.59 -8.77 -9.38
C THR A 22 -3.46 -7.51 -9.49
N SER A 23 -2.88 -6.33 -9.25
CA SER A 23 -3.53 -5.00 -9.36
C SER A 23 -4.65 -4.67 -8.36
N ASN A 24 -5.09 -5.60 -7.53
CA ASN A 24 -6.16 -5.34 -6.54
C ASN A 24 -5.77 -4.23 -5.55
N THR A 25 -4.59 -4.33 -4.92
CA THR A 25 -4.08 -3.32 -3.99
C THR A 25 -3.86 -1.98 -4.67
N LYS A 26 -3.46 -1.97 -5.95
CA LYS A 26 -3.32 -0.74 -6.74
C LYS A 26 -4.64 0.02 -6.83
N ALA A 27 -5.73 -0.67 -7.18
CA ALA A 27 -7.04 -0.06 -7.31
C ALA A 27 -7.50 0.61 -6.00
N ILE A 28 -7.28 -0.07 -4.86
CA ILE A 28 -7.60 0.51 -3.55
C ILE A 28 -6.70 1.71 -3.22
N ALA A 29 -5.41 1.65 -3.53
CA ALA A 29 -4.49 2.75 -3.28
C ALA A 29 -4.85 4.01 -4.10
N GLU A 30 -5.31 3.84 -5.34
CA GLU A 30 -5.82 4.93 -6.18
C GLU A 30 -7.12 5.53 -5.62
N ILE A 31 -8.02 4.70 -5.09
CA ILE A 31 -9.24 5.16 -4.42
C ILE A 31 -8.88 5.97 -3.17
N ILE A 32 -7.97 5.47 -2.31
CA ILE A 32 -7.54 6.20 -1.12
C ILE A 32 -6.91 7.54 -1.51
N HIS A 33 -5.98 7.53 -2.47
CA HIS A 33 -5.34 8.74 -2.99
C HIS A 33 -6.36 9.78 -3.49
N SER A 34 -7.40 9.34 -4.20
CA SER A 34 -8.48 10.21 -4.68
C SER A 34 -9.27 10.87 -3.54
N ASN A 35 -9.34 10.24 -2.36
CA ASN A 35 -10.06 10.78 -1.20
C ASN A 35 -9.21 11.70 -0.32
N VAL A 36 -7.90 11.43 -0.20
CA VAL A 36 -7.02 12.11 0.78
C VAL A 36 -5.93 12.99 0.15
N GLY A 37 -5.68 12.85 -1.15
CA GLY A 37 -4.57 13.50 -1.84
C GLY A 37 -3.19 12.92 -1.46
N GLY A 38 -2.14 13.72 -1.64
CA GLY A 38 -0.76 13.34 -1.32
C GLY A 38 -0.02 12.61 -2.44
N THR A 39 1.08 11.96 -2.08
CA THR A 39 1.95 11.25 -3.02
C THR A 39 1.62 9.76 -3.02
N LEU A 40 1.42 9.19 -4.22
CA LEU A 40 1.17 7.76 -4.40
C LEU A 40 2.41 7.11 -5.03
N MET A 41 2.96 6.07 -4.39
CA MET A 41 4.15 5.36 -4.85
C MET A 41 3.94 3.84 -4.80
N ALA A 42 4.25 3.16 -5.90
CA ALA A 42 4.26 1.71 -5.97
C ALA A 42 5.61 1.17 -5.50
N LEU A 43 5.59 0.09 -4.71
CA LEU A 43 6.76 -0.72 -4.43
C LEU A 43 6.97 -1.72 -5.55
N GLU A 44 8.21 -1.79 -6.02
CA GLU A 44 8.68 -2.83 -6.92
C GLU A 44 9.46 -3.88 -6.13
N LEU A 45 9.23 -5.15 -6.44
CA LEU A 45 10.00 -6.23 -5.85
C LEU A 45 11.41 -6.19 -6.42
N GLN A 46 12.42 -6.11 -5.55
CA GLN A 46 13.81 -6.26 -5.97
C GLN A 46 14.07 -7.67 -6.54
N THR A 47 13.38 -8.68 -6.00
CA THR A 47 13.42 -10.07 -6.46
C THR A 47 12.01 -10.47 -6.91
N PRO A 48 11.79 -10.80 -8.19
CA PRO A 48 10.48 -11.24 -8.67
C PRO A 48 9.96 -12.45 -7.90
N TYR A 49 8.64 -12.56 -7.76
CA TYR A 49 8.05 -13.79 -7.20
C TYR A 49 8.39 -15.00 -8.08
N PRO A 50 8.69 -16.16 -7.48
CA PRO A 50 8.92 -17.39 -8.23
C PRO A 50 7.68 -17.76 -9.06
N GLU A 51 7.87 -18.35 -10.23
CA GLU A 51 6.75 -18.82 -11.07
C GLU A 51 6.06 -20.06 -10.48
N ASN A 52 6.78 -20.85 -9.69
CA ASN A 52 6.25 -22.05 -9.06
C ASN A 52 5.35 -21.70 -7.87
N TYR A 53 4.11 -22.20 -7.89
CA TYR A 53 3.12 -21.96 -6.84
C TYR A 53 3.58 -22.38 -5.44
N GLN A 54 4.24 -23.52 -5.28
CA GLN A 54 4.74 -23.96 -3.97
C GLN A 54 5.85 -23.04 -3.44
N ALA A 55 6.74 -22.57 -4.33
CA ALA A 55 7.76 -21.60 -3.97
C ALA A 55 7.16 -20.24 -3.57
N ILE A 56 6.08 -19.79 -4.23
CA ILE A 56 5.30 -18.62 -3.81
C ILE A 56 4.75 -18.81 -2.40
N VAL A 57 4.10 -19.96 -2.13
CA VAL A 57 3.52 -20.24 -0.80
C VAL A 57 4.61 -20.24 0.28
N GLN A 58 5.75 -20.88 0.02
CA GLN A 58 6.87 -20.90 0.96
C GLN A 58 7.45 -19.51 1.22
N GLN A 59 7.53 -18.66 0.18
CA GLN A 59 7.96 -17.28 0.35
C GLN A 59 6.97 -16.46 1.19
N VAL A 60 5.65 -16.59 0.92
CA VAL A 60 4.61 -15.90 1.71
C VAL A 60 4.65 -16.29 3.18
N VAL A 61 4.93 -17.56 3.50
CA VAL A 61 5.10 -17.99 4.89
C VAL A 61 6.27 -17.26 5.54
N ARG A 62 7.44 -17.19 4.88
CA ARG A 62 8.63 -16.50 5.40
C ARG A 62 8.45 -14.98 5.53
N GLU A 63 7.67 -14.36 4.65
CA GLU A 63 7.41 -12.90 4.67
C GLU A 63 6.43 -12.49 5.80
N ASN A 64 5.66 -13.44 6.34
CA ASN A 64 4.65 -13.19 7.37
C ASN A 64 5.09 -13.61 8.79
N GLU A 65 6.32 -14.11 8.96
CA GLU A 65 6.98 -14.33 10.26
C GLU A 65 7.63 -13.04 10.77
#